data_AF-A0A849P807-F1
#
_entry.id   AF-A0A849P807-F1
#
_cell.length_a   1.000
_cell.length_b   1.000
_cell.length_c   1.000
_cell.angle_alpha   90.00
_cell.angle_beta   90.00
_cell.angle_gamma   90.00
#
_symmetry.space_group_name_H-M   'P 1'
#
loop_
_entity.id
_entity.type
_entity.pdbx_description
1 polymer ?
#
loop_
_entity_poly.entity_id
_entity_poly.type
_entity_poly.pdbx_seq_one_letter_code
_entity_poly.pdbx_strand_id
1 'polypeptide(L)'
;MLYRRRLYNENRLVRNKVRVSRWSIGKMTNKAAIEGVVSAEVKTLADIFKHKLKIPFYQRPYKWNRDNVSQLWLDLKKAFDDNKDQAYRLGTIVIHHNKQPEGENEQNASQEIQHDIVDGQQRLVTLVLLLLALQKEGELESGEDFSNLLEHHFEADISWHNLLENSQFLKECVGGLNDKKDFRNYLLNQCEFVYIVLNSLGQAFQFFDSQNARGKSLAAYDLLKAFHLRAIPAIDENKKLLEDYVSNWEGAVEGNDEGNTNDGKPILAKIINALLYRLRKIRRDEMDFFEFTTDDLDIFKGLDAKDREKYPYLKAMSGKNFQICQTLFNGEDFFKYIEHYREQYRKLFAKDEGLLAAPIFKSGDVQQHQKDDEKGDEKSSANQQGKDKAKTWYDLINQDDINRLTGDKNLRNFFELSIMLYYDKFGEDGLDAALHKAFVNAYQIRLLHHSQVRMGKDNVELLLKFIRCIDYAQQPSDIEKFTVDSASIRKKIKDKNNTANHETNTDKSFNYIAKYFKDKGLA
;
A
#
# COMPACT_ATOMS: atom_id res chain seq x y z
N MET A 1 -29.50 -2.98 35.09
CA MET A 1 -30.61 -3.25 34.14
C MET A 1 -31.09 -1.94 33.53
N LEU A 2 -30.82 -1.83 32.23
CA LEU A 2 -31.55 -1.06 31.20
C LEU A 2 -31.78 0.44 31.45
N TYR A 3 -30.73 1.19 31.19
CA TYR A 3 -30.73 2.60 30.78
C TYR A 3 -31.48 2.76 29.44
N ARG A 4 -32.82 2.67 29.50
CA ARG A 4 -33.77 3.01 28.43
C ARG A 4 -34.79 4.00 28.99
N ARG A 5 -34.48 5.30 28.91
CA ARG A 5 -35.48 6.40 28.94
C ARG A 5 -34.79 7.76 28.75
N ARG A 6 -34.34 8.02 27.51
CA ARG A 6 -34.16 9.38 26.99
C ARG A 6 -34.04 9.33 25.47
N LEU A 7 -35.16 9.09 24.80
CA LEU A 7 -35.40 9.26 23.36
C LEU A 7 -36.87 8.94 23.13
N TYR A 8 -37.75 9.92 23.38
CA TYR A 8 -39.07 10.09 22.75
C TYR A 8 -39.73 11.31 23.42
N ASN A 9 -40.28 12.20 22.61
CA ASN A 9 -40.96 13.46 22.95
C ASN A 9 -40.07 14.72 22.88
N GLU A 10 -39.80 15.16 21.65
CA GLU A 10 -40.08 16.55 21.27
C GLU A 10 -40.45 16.64 19.78
N ASN A 11 -41.77 16.73 19.58
CA ASN A 11 -42.46 17.59 18.60
C ASN A 11 -42.27 17.40 17.08
N ARG A 12 -43.16 16.54 16.60
CA ARG A 12 -43.82 16.50 15.30
C ARG A 12 -44.64 17.79 15.01
N LEU A 13 -44.09 18.71 14.22
CA LEU A 13 -44.78 19.72 13.37
C LEU A 13 -43.72 20.06 12.29
N VAL A 14 -43.82 19.73 11.00
CA VAL A 14 -44.79 20.18 10.00
C VAL A 14 -44.60 19.28 8.76
N ARG A 15 -45.68 18.66 8.26
CA ARG A 15 -45.75 18.18 6.87
C ARG A 15 -45.77 19.41 5.97
N ASN A 16 -44.76 19.59 5.11
CA ASN A 16 -44.93 20.21 3.79
C ASN A 16 -43.65 20.11 2.94
N LYS A 17 -43.82 19.59 1.71
CA LYS A 17 -42.99 19.80 0.51
C LYS A 17 -41.48 19.58 0.64
N VAL A 18 -41.03 18.36 0.33
CA VAL A 18 -39.67 18.15 -0.22
C VAL A 18 -39.64 18.82 -1.59
N ARG A 19 -39.23 20.08 -1.61
CA ARG A 19 -38.77 20.77 -2.80
C ARG A 19 -37.35 20.24 -3.01
N VAL A 20 -37.18 19.35 -3.98
CA VAL A 20 -35.86 19.01 -4.53
C VAL A 20 -35.20 20.34 -4.86
N SER A 21 -34.14 20.69 -4.12
CA SER A 21 -33.34 21.86 -4.40
C SER A 21 -32.59 21.61 -5.69
N ARG A 22 -33.27 21.95 -6.79
CA ARG A 22 -32.71 22.23 -8.10
C ARG A 22 -31.54 23.19 -7.88
N TRP A 23 -30.31 22.69 -8.00
CA TRP A 23 -29.18 23.56 -8.24
C TRP A 23 -29.45 24.25 -9.57
N SER A 24 -29.97 25.47 -9.49
CA SER A 24 -29.92 26.41 -10.59
C SER A 24 -28.45 26.77 -10.76
N ILE A 25 -27.78 26.12 -11.71
CA ILE A 25 -26.58 26.68 -12.36
C ILE A 25 -27.08 27.87 -13.18
N GLY A 26 -27.42 28.94 -12.47
CA GLY A 26 -27.87 30.20 -13.01
C GLY A 26 -26.87 31.26 -12.60
N LYS A 27 -26.01 31.66 -13.56
CA LYS A 27 -25.08 32.79 -13.47
C LYS A 27 -24.10 32.74 -12.28
N MET A 28 -23.13 31.82 -12.33
CA MET A 28 -21.82 32.12 -11.73
C MET A 28 -21.04 33.01 -12.72
N THR A 29 -21.42 34.28 -12.77
CA THR A 29 -20.57 35.33 -13.34
C THR A 29 -19.86 36.04 -12.20
N ASN A 30 -18.59 35.67 -12.03
CA ASN A 30 -17.49 36.36 -11.33
C ASN A 30 -17.45 36.52 -9.80
N LYS A 31 -16.21 36.29 -9.32
CA LYS A 31 -15.55 36.71 -8.06
C LYS A 31 -15.77 35.89 -6.78
N ALA A 32 -15.27 34.67 -6.81
CA ALA A 32 -14.14 34.28 -5.97
C ALA A 32 -13.35 33.24 -6.76
N ALA A 33 -12.34 33.68 -7.52
CA ALA A 33 -11.42 32.73 -8.14
C ALA A 33 -10.75 31.97 -7.01
N ILE A 34 -11.00 30.66 -6.91
CA ILE A 34 -10.10 29.77 -6.18
C ILE A 34 -8.76 29.94 -6.90
N GLU A 35 -7.77 30.55 -6.25
CA GLU A 35 -6.47 30.87 -6.86
C GLU A 35 -5.92 29.67 -7.64
N GLY A 36 -5.79 29.83 -8.95
CA GLY A 36 -5.19 28.85 -9.88
C GLY A 36 -6.13 27.81 -10.54
N VAL A 37 -7.44 27.80 -10.21
CA VAL A 37 -8.45 27.14 -11.05
C VAL A 37 -8.65 27.95 -12.33
N VAL A 38 -8.38 27.32 -13.48
CA VAL A 38 -8.54 27.92 -14.81
C VAL A 38 -10.00 27.87 -15.23
N SER A 39 -10.59 26.68 -15.13
CA SER A 39 -12.00 26.45 -15.45
C SER A 39 -12.55 25.25 -14.67
N ALA A 40 -13.86 25.29 -14.42
CA ALA A 40 -14.61 24.19 -13.85
C ALA A 40 -15.95 24.13 -14.58
N GLU A 41 -16.09 23.17 -15.48
CA GLU A 41 -17.22 23.07 -16.41
C GLU A 41 -17.82 21.66 -16.38
N VAL A 42 -19.10 21.55 -16.69
CA VAL A 42 -19.70 20.25 -16.98
C VAL A 42 -19.44 19.95 -18.46
N LYS A 43 -18.82 18.81 -18.75
CA LYS A 43 -18.53 18.39 -20.12
C LYS A 43 -19.04 16.99 -20.38
N THR A 44 -19.60 16.79 -21.56
CA THR A 44 -19.91 15.45 -22.09
C THR A 44 -18.62 14.68 -22.35
N LEU A 45 -18.72 13.36 -22.43
CA LEU A 45 -17.60 12.52 -22.80
C LEU A 45 -17.04 12.88 -24.18
N ALA A 46 -17.91 13.18 -25.15
CA ALA A 46 -17.52 13.67 -26.47
C ALA A 46 -16.71 14.97 -26.42
N ASP A 47 -17.11 15.93 -25.58
CA ASP A 47 -16.38 17.20 -25.44
C ASP A 47 -15.04 17.03 -24.71
N ILE A 48 -14.92 16.04 -23.83
CA ILE A 48 -13.67 15.72 -23.13
C ILE A 48 -12.66 15.11 -24.08
N PHE A 49 -13.09 14.22 -24.98
CA PHE A 49 -12.21 13.58 -25.97
C PHE A 49 -11.79 14.49 -27.14
N LYS A 50 -12.29 15.73 -27.21
CA LYS A 50 -11.75 16.76 -28.11
C LYS A 50 -10.42 17.35 -27.62
N HIS A 51 -10.07 17.15 -26.35
CA HIS A 51 -8.80 17.64 -25.78
C HIS A 51 -7.69 16.61 -25.99
N LYS A 52 -6.45 17.09 -26.13
CA LYS A 52 -5.25 16.23 -26.14
C LYS A 52 -4.94 15.74 -24.72
N LEU A 53 -5.66 14.71 -24.30
CA LEU A 53 -5.51 14.09 -22.99
C LEU A 53 -4.24 13.25 -22.93
N LYS A 54 -3.48 13.39 -21.85
CA LYS A 54 -2.31 12.57 -21.57
C LYS A 54 -2.40 11.93 -20.20
N ILE A 55 -1.95 10.68 -20.11
CA ILE A 55 -1.66 10.02 -18.83
C ILE A 55 -0.20 10.36 -18.49
N PRO A 56 0.05 11.23 -17.49
CA PRO A 56 1.39 11.64 -17.12
C PRO A 56 2.10 10.56 -16.27
N PHE A 57 3.42 10.58 -16.25
CA PHE A 57 4.25 9.57 -15.56
C PHE A 57 3.96 9.44 -14.05
N TYR A 58 3.42 10.51 -13.41
CA TYR A 58 3.12 10.49 -11.97
C TYR A 58 1.84 9.73 -11.62
N GLN A 59 1.04 9.39 -12.63
CA GLN A 59 -0.15 8.57 -12.44
C GLN A 59 0.21 7.13 -12.11
N ARG A 60 -0.70 6.48 -11.39
CA ARG A 60 -0.58 5.04 -11.14
C ARG A 60 -1.00 4.24 -12.38
N PRO A 61 -0.49 3.01 -12.54
CA PRO A 61 -0.93 2.01 -13.52
C PRO A 61 -2.46 1.82 -13.57
N TYR A 62 -2.97 1.22 -14.65
CA TYR A 62 -4.38 0.84 -14.73
C TYR A 62 -4.67 -0.36 -13.80
N LYS A 63 -5.33 -0.08 -12.66
CA LYS A 63 -5.55 -1.03 -11.55
C LYS A 63 -7.03 -1.43 -11.39
N TRP A 64 -7.95 -0.87 -12.18
CA TRP A 64 -9.35 -1.29 -12.15
C TRP A 64 -9.49 -2.74 -12.60
N ASN A 65 -9.98 -3.59 -11.71
CA ASN A 65 -10.27 -4.99 -11.97
C ASN A 65 -11.71 -5.18 -12.47
N ARG A 66 -12.07 -6.42 -12.79
CA ARG A 66 -13.42 -6.80 -13.26
C ARG A 66 -14.55 -6.28 -12.37
N ASP A 67 -14.41 -6.32 -11.05
CA ASP A 67 -15.47 -5.83 -10.13
C ASP A 67 -15.71 -4.32 -10.30
N ASN A 68 -14.64 -3.55 -10.51
CA ASN A 68 -14.74 -2.10 -10.72
C ASN A 68 -15.44 -1.79 -12.04
N VAL A 69 -15.06 -2.50 -13.10
CA VAL A 69 -15.64 -2.34 -14.43
C VAL A 69 -17.09 -2.84 -14.48
N SER A 70 -17.39 -3.94 -13.81
CA SER A 70 -18.75 -4.48 -13.66
C SER A 70 -19.67 -3.48 -12.96
N GLN A 71 -19.21 -2.85 -11.88
CA GLN A 71 -19.99 -1.81 -11.21
C GLN A 71 -20.26 -0.61 -12.13
N LEU A 72 -19.23 -0.09 -12.82
CA LEU A 72 -19.41 1.02 -13.76
C LEU A 72 -20.40 0.65 -14.88
N TRP A 73 -20.26 -0.55 -15.44
CA TRP A 73 -21.16 -1.07 -16.47
C TRP A 73 -22.62 -1.13 -15.99
N LEU A 74 -22.85 -1.73 -14.82
CA LEU A 74 -24.19 -1.87 -14.26
C LEU A 74 -24.84 -0.50 -14.00
N ASP A 75 -24.05 0.45 -13.48
CA ASP A 75 -24.53 1.81 -13.21
C ASP A 75 -24.90 2.54 -14.51
N LEU A 76 -24.05 2.46 -15.54
CA LEU A 76 -24.30 3.05 -16.86
C LEU A 76 -25.51 2.43 -17.55
N LYS A 77 -25.59 1.08 -17.55
CA LYS A 77 -26.68 0.35 -18.18
C LYS A 77 -28.01 0.67 -17.52
N LYS A 78 -28.04 0.71 -16.18
CA LYS A 78 -29.23 1.10 -15.43
C LYS A 78 -29.65 2.53 -15.75
N ALA A 79 -28.71 3.48 -15.76
CA ALA A 79 -29.03 4.88 -16.06
C ALA A 79 -29.58 5.05 -17.50
N PHE A 80 -29.06 4.29 -18.46
CA PHE A 80 -29.57 4.26 -19.83
C PHE A 80 -30.99 3.67 -19.91
N ASP A 81 -31.24 2.54 -19.22
CA ASP A 81 -32.55 1.88 -19.22
C ASP A 81 -33.62 2.71 -18.51
N ASP A 82 -33.25 3.38 -17.41
CA ASP A 82 -34.15 4.20 -16.62
C ASP A 82 -34.56 5.47 -17.40
N ASN A 83 -33.59 6.18 -17.99
CA ASN A 83 -33.86 7.36 -18.83
C ASN A 83 -32.64 7.79 -19.67
N LYS A 84 -32.57 7.31 -20.92
CA LYS A 84 -31.49 7.67 -21.86
C LYS A 84 -31.42 9.16 -22.25
N ASP A 85 -32.46 9.94 -22.03
CA ASP A 85 -32.49 11.38 -22.35
C ASP A 85 -32.02 12.26 -21.18
N GLN A 86 -31.75 11.64 -20.01
CA GLN A 86 -31.27 12.33 -18.83
C GLN A 86 -29.74 12.24 -18.72
N ALA A 87 -29.11 13.40 -18.53
CA ALA A 87 -27.68 13.48 -18.27
C ALA A 87 -27.28 12.68 -17.00
N TYR A 88 -26.23 11.88 -17.13
CA TYR A 88 -25.68 11.03 -16.07
C TYR A 88 -24.27 11.49 -15.68
N ARG A 89 -24.10 11.89 -14.42
CA ARG A 89 -22.84 12.45 -13.91
C ARG A 89 -21.92 11.34 -13.43
N LEU A 90 -20.82 11.12 -14.13
CA LEU A 90 -19.80 10.10 -13.82
C LEU A 90 -18.72 10.56 -12.83
N GLY A 91 -18.87 11.77 -12.29
CA GLY A 91 -18.01 12.36 -11.25
C GLY A 91 -17.14 13.49 -11.79
N THR A 92 -15.95 13.65 -11.20
CA THR A 92 -15.00 14.74 -11.50
C THR A 92 -13.80 14.21 -12.29
N ILE A 93 -13.26 15.00 -13.22
CA ILE A 93 -11.94 14.83 -13.84
C ILE A 93 -11.11 16.07 -13.49
N VAL A 94 -9.89 15.84 -13.00
CA VAL A 94 -8.95 16.91 -12.67
C VAL A 94 -7.82 16.89 -13.67
N ILE A 95 -7.57 18.02 -14.30
CA ILE A 95 -6.57 18.21 -15.34
C ILE A 95 -5.56 19.25 -14.89
N HIS A 96 -4.28 18.94 -15.10
CA HIS A 96 -3.21 19.91 -15.10
C HIS A 96 -2.98 20.40 -16.53
N HIS A 97 -3.13 21.70 -16.73
CA HIS A 97 -2.84 22.39 -17.97
C HIS A 97 -1.33 22.56 -18.08
N ASN A 98 -0.69 21.65 -18.81
CA ASN A 98 0.74 21.68 -18.99
C ASN A 98 1.11 22.61 -20.15
N LYS A 99 1.56 23.81 -19.82
CA LYS A 99 2.12 24.76 -20.78
C LYS A 99 3.60 24.45 -20.95
N GLN A 100 3.95 23.32 -21.58
CA GLN A 100 5.35 23.12 -21.92
C GLN A 100 5.77 24.22 -22.92
N PRO A 101 6.89 24.92 -22.68
CA PRO A 101 7.62 25.49 -23.80
C PRO A 101 8.15 24.29 -24.61
N GLU A 102 7.74 24.19 -25.87
CA GLU A 102 8.42 23.32 -26.80
C GLU A 102 9.90 23.68 -26.81
N GLY A 103 10.77 22.67 -26.96
CA GLY A 103 12.22 22.82 -26.90
C GLY A 103 12.72 23.96 -27.78
N GLU A 104 13.92 24.45 -27.50
CA GLU A 104 14.55 25.69 -28.01
C GLU A 104 14.60 25.86 -29.55
N ASN A 105 14.10 24.92 -30.34
CA ASN A 105 14.08 24.96 -31.79
C ASN A 105 12.67 24.66 -32.33
N GLU A 106 11.79 25.66 -32.45
CA GLU A 106 10.79 25.72 -33.53
C GLU A 106 10.00 27.04 -33.47
N GLN A 107 10.37 27.98 -34.33
CA GLN A 107 9.80 29.33 -34.38
C GLN A 107 8.37 29.39 -34.99
N ASN A 108 7.67 28.27 -35.20
CA ASN A 108 6.34 28.26 -35.83
C ASN A 108 5.43 27.10 -35.39
N ALA A 109 5.56 26.59 -34.17
CA ALA A 109 4.63 25.61 -33.65
C ALA A 109 3.55 26.30 -32.79
N SER A 110 2.29 26.14 -33.19
CA SER A 110 1.14 26.52 -32.38
C SER A 110 1.20 25.73 -31.08
N GLN A 111 1.35 26.41 -29.93
CA GLN A 111 1.35 25.82 -28.58
C GLN A 111 0.21 24.81 -28.44
N GLU A 112 0.51 23.52 -28.62
CA GLU A 112 -0.50 22.49 -28.50
C GLU A 112 -0.69 22.20 -27.01
N ILE A 113 -1.80 22.71 -26.47
CA ILE A 113 -2.11 22.60 -25.05
C ILE A 113 -2.35 21.13 -24.70
N GLN A 114 -1.48 20.57 -23.88
CA GLN A 114 -1.60 19.20 -23.38
C GLN A 114 -2.34 19.17 -22.03
N HIS A 115 -3.32 18.27 -21.91
CA HIS A 115 -4.14 18.10 -20.72
C HIS A 115 -3.70 16.85 -19.96
N ASP A 116 -2.83 17.03 -18.96
CA ASP A 116 -2.33 15.95 -18.13
C ASP A 116 -3.41 15.54 -17.10
N ILE A 117 -3.82 14.27 -17.14
CA ILE A 117 -4.85 13.73 -16.25
C ILE A 117 -4.27 13.55 -14.85
N VAL A 118 -4.81 14.29 -13.87
CA VAL A 118 -4.46 14.18 -12.45
C VAL A 118 -5.44 13.31 -11.68
N ASP A 119 -6.73 13.35 -12.04
CA ASP A 119 -7.76 12.44 -11.54
C ASP A 119 -8.72 12.03 -12.66
N GLY A 120 -9.23 10.80 -12.61
CA GLY A 120 -10.20 10.26 -13.55
C GLY A 120 -9.64 9.29 -14.59
N GLN A 121 -8.32 9.04 -14.60
CA GLN A 121 -7.67 8.14 -15.56
C GLN A 121 -8.34 6.77 -15.66
N GLN A 122 -8.55 6.08 -14.53
CA GLN A 122 -9.09 4.72 -14.53
C GLN A 122 -10.48 4.67 -15.18
N ARG A 123 -11.33 5.65 -14.86
CA ARG A 123 -12.67 5.81 -15.46
C ARG A 123 -12.59 6.09 -16.96
N LEU A 124 -11.74 7.04 -17.37
CA LEU A 124 -11.59 7.41 -18.78
C LEU A 124 -11.08 6.24 -19.62
N VAL A 125 -10.05 5.52 -19.16
CA VAL A 125 -9.52 4.34 -19.84
C VAL A 125 -10.60 3.26 -19.99
N THR A 126 -11.36 2.95 -18.93
CA THR A 126 -12.45 1.98 -19.02
C THR A 126 -13.58 2.41 -19.95
N LEU A 127 -13.92 3.71 -19.98
CA LEU A 127 -14.91 4.24 -20.92
C LEU A 127 -14.43 4.13 -22.37
N VAL A 128 -13.14 4.35 -22.64
CA VAL A 128 -12.55 4.10 -23.96
C VAL A 128 -12.64 2.62 -24.32
N LEU A 129 -12.31 1.69 -23.41
CA LEU A 129 -12.48 0.25 -23.65
C LEU A 129 -13.94 -0.13 -23.98
N LEU A 130 -14.91 0.48 -23.28
CA LEU A 130 -16.33 0.25 -23.54
C LEU A 130 -16.76 0.81 -24.90
N LEU A 131 -16.29 2.00 -25.28
CA LEU A 131 -16.54 2.57 -26.61
C LEU A 131 -15.93 1.70 -27.72
N LEU A 132 -14.72 1.17 -27.52
CA LEU A 132 -14.09 0.21 -28.44
C LEU A 132 -14.90 -1.09 -28.54
N ALA A 133 -15.47 -1.59 -27.44
CA ALA A 133 -16.33 -2.78 -27.46
C ALA A 133 -17.67 -2.53 -28.18
N LEU A 134 -18.14 -1.28 -28.23
CA LEU A 134 -19.35 -0.85 -28.94
C LEU A 134 -19.11 -0.53 -30.42
N GLN A 135 -17.86 -0.33 -30.84
CA GLN A 135 -17.53 -0.13 -32.25
C GLN A 135 -17.81 -1.41 -33.05
N LYS A 136 -18.34 -1.22 -34.27
CA LYS A 136 -18.37 -2.30 -35.26
C LYS A 136 -16.98 -2.47 -35.85
N GLU A 137 -16.59 -3.71 -36.15
CA GLU A 137 -15.37 -3.98 -36.90
C GLU A 137 -15.36 -3.16 -38.20
N GLY A 138 -14.38 -2.26 -38.35
CA GLY A 138 -14.15 -1.48 -39.57
C GLY A 138 -14.76 -0.07 -39.62
N GLU A 139 -15.47 0.41 -38.60
CA GLU A 139 -16.03 1.77 -38.56
C GLU A 139 -15.35 2.63 -37.49
N LEU A 140 -14.38 3.47 -37.88
CA LEU A 140 -14.00 4.67 -37.13
C LEU A 140 -14.97 5.78 -37.53
N GLU A 141 -15.97 6.09 -36.70
CA GLU A 141 -16.81 7.27 -36.94
C GLU A 141 -15.94 8.54 -36.85
N SER A 142 -16.07 9.43 -37.84
CA SER A 142 -15.24 10.63 -37.98
C SER A 142 -15.51 11.64 -36.85
N GLY A 143 -14.47 12.04 -36.12
CA GLY A 143 -14.52 13.15 -35.15
C GLY A 143 -14.22 12.77 -33.69
N GLU A 144 -13.95 11.49 -33.41
CA GLU A 144 -13.54 11.00 -32.09
C GLU A 144 -12.07 10.60 -32.13
N ASP A 145 -11.23 11.35 -31.42
CA ASP A 145 -9.81 11.06 -31.34
C ASP A 145 -9.40 10.73 -29.90
N PHE A 146 -9.66 9.48 -29.50
CA PHE A 146 -9.08 8.92 -28.28
C PHE A 146 -7.73 8.22 -28.53
N SER A 147 -7.10 8.43 -29.71
CA SER A 147 -5.76 7.90 -30.00
C SER A 147 -4.77 8.29 -28.92
N ASN A 148 -4.82 9.53 -28.42
CA ASN A 148 -3.92 10.02 -27.37
C ASN A 148 -3.95 9.19 -26.07
N LEU A 149 -5.08 8.57 -25.70
CA LEU A 149 -5.17 7.67 -24.55
C LEU A 149 -4.84 6.21 -24.90
N LEU A 150 -5.02 5.81 -26.15
CA LEU A 150 -4.70 4.45 -26.66
C LEU A 150 -3.22 4.29 -27.03
N GLU A 151 -2.57 5.36 -27.48
CA GLU A 151 -1.16 5.44 -27.81
C GLU A 151 -0.28 5.53 -26.55
N HIS A 152 -0.90 5.75 -25.39
CA HIS A 152 -0.20 5.67 -24.13
C HIS A 152 0.40 4.27 -23.93
N HIS A 153 1.72 4.23 -23.75
CA HIS A 153 2.43 3.00 -23.48
C HIS A 153 2.21 2.59 -22.02
N PHE A 154 1.35 1.59 -21.80
CA PHE A 154 1.18 0.98 -20.48
C PHE A 154 2.39 0.07 -20.21
N GLU A 155 3.28 0.44 -19.28
CA GLU A 155 4.49 -0.34 -19.00
C GLU A 155 4.25 -1.47 -17.99
N ALA A 156 3.33 -1.27 -17.05
CA ALA A 156 3.11 -2.18 -15.94
C ALA A 156 2.30 -3.43 -16.34
N ASP A 157 2.77 -4.62 -15.92
CA ASP A 157 2.12 -5.91 -16.18
C ASP A 157 0.66 -5.95 -15.69
N ILE A 158 0.40 -5.36 -14.52
CA ILE A 158 -0.96 -5.27 -13.98
C ILE A 158 -1.89 -4.47 -14.89
N SER A 159 -1.37 -3.44 -15.58
CA SER A 159 -2.16 -2.68 -16.55
C SER A 159 -2.54 -3.56 -17.72
N TRP A 160 -1.58 -4.28 -18.32
CA TRP A 160 -1.84 -5.17 -19.44
C TRP A 160 -2.85 -6.26 -19.10
N HIS A 161 -2.67 -6.92 -17.96
CA HIS A 161 -3.59 -7.95 -17.49
C HIS A 161 -5.01 -7.39 -17.33
N ASN A 162 -5.16 -6.27 -16.62
CA ASN A 162 -6.46 -5.66 -16.39
C ASN A 162 -7.08 -5.10 -17.67
N LEU A 163 -6.30 -4.52 -18.58
CA LEU A 163 -6.79 -4.01 -19.86
C LEU A 163 -7.38 -5.15 -20.70
N LEU A 164 -6.67 -6.29 -20.78
CA LEU A 164 -7.12 -7.47 -21.51
C LEU A 164 -8.38 -8.07 -20.88
N GLU A 165 -8.36 -8.35 -19.58
CA GLU A 165 -9.50 -8.94 -18.87
C GLU A 165 -10.75 -8.06 -18.99
N ASN A 166 -10.61 -6.76 -18.75
CA ASN A 166 -11.74 -5.84 -18.81
C ASN A 166 -12.24 -5.62 -20.24
N SER A 167 -11.35 -5.60 -21.25
CA SER A 167 -11.76 -5.52 -22.65
C SER A 167 -12.60 -6.74 -23.06
N GLN A 168 -12.19 -7.95 -22.65
CA GLN A 168 -12.96 -9.17 -22.88
C GLN A 168 -14.32 -9.12 -22.17
N PHE A 169 -14.33 -8.77 -20.89
CA PHE A 169 -15.56 -8.63 -20.11
C PHE A 169 -16.55 -7.61 -20.71
N LEU A 170 -16.06 -6.45 -21.15
CA LEU A 170 -16.91 -5.43 -21.78
C LEU A 170 -17.46 -5.89 -23.13
N LYS A 171 -16.68 -6.65 -23.93
CA LYS A 171 -17.19 -7.28 -25.16
C LYS A 171 -18.32 -8.26 -24.90
N GLU A 172 -18.21 -9.09 -23.85
CA GLU A 172 -19.29 -9.99 -23.43
C GLU A 172 -20.55 -9.21 -23.03
N CYS A 173 -20.39 -8.17 -22.20
CA CYS A 173 -21.48 -7.30 -21.76
C CYS A 173 -22.19 -6.62 -22.93
N VAL A 174 -21.42 -6.05 -23.86
CA VAL A 174 -21.94 -5.42 -25.08
C VAL A 174 -22.53 -6.44 -26.04
N GLY A 175 -22.08 -7.70 -26.04
CA GLY A 175 -22.67 -8.80 -26.81
C GLY A 175 -24.17 -8.98 -26.53
N GLY A 176 -24.59 -8.76 -25.27
CA GLY A 176 -25.99 -8.84 -24.83
C GLY A 176 -26.81 -7.55 -25.01
N LEU A 177 -26.23 -6.46 -25.52
CA LEU A 177 -26.95 -5.20 -25.79
C LEU A 177 -27.66 -5.25 -27.14
N ASN A 178 -28.99 -5.04 -27.14
CA ASN A 178 -29.77 -4.88 -28.37
C ASN A 178 -29.49 -3.54 -29.06
N ASP A 179 -29.45 -2.45 -28.29
CA ASP A 179 -29.39 -1.07 -28.82
C ASP A 179 -27.98 -0.45 -28.70
N LYS A 180 -26.96 -1.13 -29.24
CA LYS A 180 -25.55 -0.73 -29.09
C LYS A 180 -25.27 0.71 -29.56
N LYS A 181 -25.90 1.13 -30.67
CA LYS A 181 -25.73 2.48 -31.23
C LYS A 181 -26.31 3.55 -30.30
N ASP A 182 -27.51 3.32 -29.77
CA ASP A 182 -28.14 4.24 -28.82
C ASP A 182 -27.34 4.32 -27.53
N PHE A 183 -26.86 3.18 -27.02
CA PHE A 183 -26.02 3.16 -25.83
C PHE A 183 -24.70 3.91 -26.04
N ARG A 184 -24.05 3.73 -27.19
CA ARG A 184 -22.85 4.51 -27.55
C ARG A 184 -23.14 6.02 -27.60
N ASN A 185 -24.24 6.43 -28.25
CA ASN A 185 -24.64 7.84 -28.30
C ASN A 185 -24.94 8.41 -26.91
N TYR A 186 -25.53 7.61 -26.03
CA TYR A 186 -25.76 7.95 -24.63
C TYR A 186 -24.44 8.18 -23.88
N LEU A 187 -23.46 7.27 -24.02
CA LEU A 187 -22.15 7.43 -23.40
C LEU A 187 -21.46 8.72 -23.84
N LEU A 188 -21.51 9.03 -25.13
CA LEU A 188 -20.81 10.20 -25.67
C LEU A 188 -21.47 11.52 -25.30
N ASN A 189 -22.82 11.58 -25.33
CA ASN A 189 -23.55 12.85 -25.29
C ASN A 189 -24.35 13.09 -24.00
N GLN A 190 -24.62 12.05 -23.22
CA GLN A 190 -25.43 12.15 -21.99
C GLN A 190 -24.63 11.82 -20.74
N CYS A 191 -23.51 11.09 -20.86
CA CYS A 191 -22.60 10.91 -19.74
C CYS A 191 -21.66 12.12 -19.63
N GLU A 192 -21.67 12.74 -18.45
CA GLU A 192 -20.96 13.99 -18.18
C GLU A 192 -19.98 13.85 -17.02
N PHE A 193 -18.97 14.71 -17.00
CA PHE A 193 -18.07 14.93 -15.87
C PHE A 193 -18.03 16.40 -15.47
N VAL A 194 -17.73 16.66 -14.19
CA VAL A 194 -17.20 17.96 -13.76
C VAL A 194 -15.72 17.99 -14.18
N TYR A 195 -15.40 18.76 -15.20
CA TYR A 195 -14.06 18.90 -15.76
C TYR A 195 -13.36 20.14 -15.18
N ILE A 196 -12.36 19.91 -14.33
CA ILE A 196 -11.63 20.96 -13.63
C ILE A 196 -10.23 21.07 -14.23
N VAL A 197 -9.85 22.27 -14.67
CA VAL A 197 -8.54 22.56 -15.25
C VAL A 197 -7.77 23.50 -14.34
N LEU A 198 -6.53 23.15 -14.03
CA LEU A 198 -5.62 23.86 -13.12
C LEU A 198 -4.30 24.15 -13.81
N ASN A 199 -3.68 25.31 -13.56
CA ASN A 199 -2.38 25.67 -14.16
C ASN A 199 -1.17 25.14 -13.38
N SER A 200 -1.36 24.71 -12.12
CA SER A 200 -0.27 24.21 -11.26
C SER A 200 -0.51 22.76 -10.89
N LEU A 201 0.53 21.93 -11.02
CA LEU A 201 0.45 20.52 -10.65
C LEU A 201 0.21 20.34 -9.15
N GLY A 202 0.85 21.15 -8.32
CA GLY A 202 0.66 21.11 -6.86
C GLY A 202 -0.80 21.37 -6.44
N GLN A 203 -1.49 22.28 -7.12
CA GLN A 203 -2.92 22.51 -6.89
C GLN A 203 -3.78 21.36 -7.40
N ALA A 204 -3.42 20.77 -8.55
CA ALA A 204 -4.11 19.60 -9.07
C ALA A 204 -4.02 18.41 -8.11
N PHE A 205 -2.86 18.16 -7.49
CA PHE A 205 -2.74 17.17 -6.42
C PHE A 205 -3.56 17.52 -5.18
N GLN A 206 -3.64 18.80 -4.80
CA GLN A 206 -4.51 19.22 -3.69
C GLN A 206 -6.00 18.94 -3.99
N PHE A 207 -6.44 19.17 -5.22
CA PHE A 207 -7.79 18.82 -5.65
C PHE A 207 -8.01 17.31 -5.59
N PHE A 208 -7.08 16.52 -6.12
CA PHE A 208 -7.09 15.05 -6.07
C PHE A 208 -7.25 14.52 -4.63
N ASP A 209 -6.43 14.99 -3.68
CA ASP A 209 -6.51 14.57 -2.28
C ASP A 209 -7.89 14.84 -1.68
N SER A 210 -8.45 16.03 -1.97
CA SER A 210 -9.76 16.47 -1.42
C SER A 210 -10.97 15.72 -2.00
N GLN A 211 -10.85 15.17 -3.22
CA GLN A 211 -11.90 14.38 -3.86
C GLN A 211 -11.86 12.94 -3.36
N ASN A 212 -10.67 12.36 -3.23
CA ASN A 212 -10.51 10.97 -2.78
C ASN A 212 -10.85 10.76 -1.30
N ALA A 213 -10.89 11.82 -0.50
CA ALA A 213 -11.38 11.77 0.89
C ALA A 213 -12.90 11.49 1.03
N ARG A 214 -13.70 11.60 -0.04
CA ARG A 214 -15.18 11.49 0.01
C ARG A 214 -15.76 10.33 -0.82
N GLY A 215 -14.97 9.71 -1.70
CA GLY A 215 -15.40 8.68 -2.66
C GLY A 215 -14.97 7.26 -2.28
N LYS A 216 -14.93 6.34 -3.27
CA LYS A 216 -14.31 5.02 -3.09
C LYS A 216 -12.83 5.21 -2.79
N SER A 217 -12.42 4.87 -1.57
CA SER A 217 -11.09 5.16 -1.07
C SER A 217 -10.00 4.52 -1.94
N LEU A 218 -9.00 5.33 -2.28
CA LEU A 218 -7.71 4.83 -2.76
C LEU A 218 -6.99 4.09 -1.63
N ALA A 219 -5.96 3.33 -2.00
CA ALA A 219 -5.07 2.77 -1.01
C ALA A 219 -4.31 3.89 -0.30
N ALA A 220 -4.03 3.73 1.01
CA ALA A 220 -3.39 4.77 1.81
C ALA A 220 -2.00 5.19 1.27
N TYR A 221 -1.25 4.26 0.66
CA TYR A 221 0.03 4.56 0.03
C TYR A 221 -0.09 5.44 -1.23
N ASP A 222 -1.19 5.34 -1.99
CA ASP A 222 -1.43 6.20 -3.16
C ASP A 222 -1.65 7.65 -2.72
N LEU A 223 -2.38 7.84 -1.61
CA LEU A 223 -2.63 9.16 -1.03
C LEU A 223 -1.36 9.77 -0.41
N LEU A 224 -0.54 8.97 0.28
CA LEU A 224 0.76 9.43 0.75
C LEU A 224 1.66 9.87 -0.41
N LYS A 225 1.73 9.06 -1.48
CA LYS A 225 2.51 9.42 -2.68
C LYS A 225 2.10 10.79 -3.22
N ALA A 226 0.80 10.99 -3.49
CA ALA A 226 0.30 12.25 -4.03
C ALA A 226 0.58 13.45 -3.10
N PHE A 227 0.32 13.29 -1.80
CA PHE A 227 0.58 14.32 -0.80
C PHE A 227 2.07 14.72 -0.76
N HIS A 228 2.97 13.73 -0.74
CA HIS A 228 4.41 14.02 -0.69
C HIS A 228 4.94 14.53 -2.02
N LEU A 229 4.47 14.06 -3.18
CA LEU A 229 4.84 14.66 -4.49
C LEU A 229 4.51 16.14 -4.52
N ARG A 230 3.29 16.52 -4.11
CA ARG A 230 2.85 17.92 -4.01
C ARG A 230 3.77 18.78 -3.13
N ALA A 231 4.34 18.20 -2.08
CA ALA A 231 5.20 18.91 -1.14
C ALA A 231 6.65 19.08 -1.62
N ILE A 232 7.00 18.56 -2.80
CA ILE A 232 8.31 18.79 -3.42
C ILE A 232 8.37 20.24 -3.94
N PRO A 233 9.36 21.05 -3.52
CA PRO A 233 9.52 22.41 -4.04
C PRO A 233 9.74 22.42 -5.56
N ALA A 234 9.19 23.43 -6.24
CA ALA A 234 9.34 23.59 -7.69
C ALA A 234 8.98 22.33 -8.49
N ILE A 235 7.89 21.66 -8.09
CA ILE A 235 7.41 20.41 -8.69
C ILE A 235 7.24 20.48 -10.21
N ASP A 236 6.82 21.65 -10.71
CA ASP A 236 6.61 21.91 -12.14
C ASP A 236 7.96 22.03 -12.91
N GLU A 237 9.07 22.29 -12.21
CA GLU A 237 10.41 22.54 -12.80
C GLU A 237 11.33 21.31 -12.75
N ASN A 238 11.12 20.38 -11.79
CA ASN A 238 12.03 19.25 -11.57
C ASN A 238 11.46 17.89 -12.00
N LYS A 239 11.02 17.81 -13.27
CA LYS A 239 10.33 16.64 -13.81
C LYS A 239 11.10 15.34 -13.68
N LYS A 240 12.43 15.36 -13.92
CA LYS A 240 13.26 14.15 -13.88
C LYS A 240 13.32 13.54 -12.47
N LEU A 241 13.49 14.38 -11.44
CA LEU A 241 13.48 13.93 -10.05
C LEU A 241 12.14 13.32 -9.67
N LEU A 242 11.04 13.92 -10.12
CA LEU A 242 9.70 13.38 -9.91
C LEU A 242 9.52 12.01 -10.58
N GLU A 243 9.96 11.87 -11.83
CA GLU A 243 9.93 10.60 -12.56
C GLU A 243 10.65 9.50 -11.79
N ASP A 244 11.84 9.78 -11.27
CA ASP A 244 12.63 8.81 -10.51
C ASP A 244 11.90 8.38 -9.21
N TYR A 245 11.29 9.31 -8.48
CA TYR A 245 10.52 8.97 -7.27
C TYR A 245 9.26 8.17 -7.57
N VAL A 246 8.52 8.53 -8.61
CA VAL A 246 7.29 7.80 -8.97
C VAL A 246 7.63 6.41 -9.47
N SER A 247 8.62 6.29 -10.36
CA SER A 247 9.03 5.00 -10.91
C SER A 247 9.47 4.05 -9.81
N ASN A 248 10.34 4.50 -8.89
CA ASN A 248 10.74 3.70 -7.74
C ASN A 248 9.54 3.33 -6.84
N TRP A 249 8.62 4.28 -6.59
CA TRP A 249 7.45 4.01 -5.75
C TRP A 249 6.48 3.00 -6.37
N GLU A 250 6.15 3.12 -7.67
CA GLU A 250 5.26 2.17 -8.33
C GLU A 250 5.91 0.79 -8.48
N GLY A 251 7.20 0.71 -8.81
CA GLY A 251 7.94 -0.56 -8.79
C GLY A 251 7.89 -1.24 -7.41
N ALA A 252 7.96 -0.43 -6.35
CA ALA A 252 7.82 -0.88 -4.97
C ALA A 252 6.41 -1.36 -4.58
N VAL A 253 5.36 -0.80 -5.20
CA VAL A 253 3.97 -1.22 -5.00
C VAL A 253 3.68 -2.51 -5.76
N GLU A 254 4.24 -2.69 -6.95
CA GLU A 254 4.00 -3.87 -7.79
C GLU A 254 4.80 -5.09 -7.36
N GLY A 255 5.90 -4.90 -6.64
CA GLY A 255 6.78 -6.01 -6.26
C GLY A 255 7.69 -6.47 -7.40
N ASN A 256 7.95 -5.59 -8.37
CA ASN A 256 8.85 -5.83 -9.51
C ASN A 256 10.33 -5.66 -9.11
N ASP A 257 10.61 -5.03 -7.97
CA ASP A 257 11.94 -5.04 -7.38
C ASP A 257 12.24 -6.46 -6.86
N GLU A 258 13.51 -6.89 -6.94
CA GLU A 258 14.05 -8.18 -6.45
C GLU A 258 13.79 -8.49 -4.95
N GLY A 259 12.95 -7.70 -4.27
CA GLY A 259 12.46 -7.94 -2.94
C GLY A 259 10.93 -7.91 -2.90
N ASN A 260 10.32 -9.08 -3.10
CA ASN A 260 9.05 -9.39 -2.44
C ASN A 260 9.36 -9.98 -1.06
N THR A 261 8.47 -9.75 -0.10
CA THR A 261 8.50 -10.53 1.13
C THR A 261 8.19 -11.99 0.80
N ASN A 262 8.59 -12.90 1.68
CA ASN A 262 8.42 -14.34 1.42
C ASN A 262 6.98 -14.83 1.33
N ASP A 263 6.01 -14.02 1.79
CA ASP A 263 4.59 -14.26 1.55
C ASP A 263 4.10 -13.67 0.22
N GLY A 264 5.01 -13.32 -0.70
CA GLY A 264 4.72 -12.83 -2.04
C GLY A 264 4.15 -11.40 -2.07
N LYS A 265 4.34 -10.63 -1.00
CA LYS A 265 3.82 -9.26 -0.91
C LYS A 265 4.90 -8.22 -1.24
N PRO A 266 4.51 -7.05 -1.75
CA PRO A 266 5.44 -5.97 -1.98
C PRO A 266 6.09 -5.50 -0.68
N ILE A 267 7.41 -5.35 -0.66
CA ILE A 267 8.16 -4.85 0.50
C ILE A 267 7.64 -3.47 0.95
N LEU A 268 7.16 -2.61 0.04
CA LEU A 268 6.63 -1.30 0.42
C LEU A 268 5.49 -1.40 1.44
N ALA A 269 4.55 -2.31 1.22
CA ALA A 269 3.42 -2.52 2.12
C ALA A 269 3.91 -3.02 3.49
N LYS A 270 4.93 -3.89 3.49
CA LYS A 270 5.58 -4.34 4.72
C LYS A 270 6.20 -3.19 5.50
N ILE A 271 6.98 -2.36 4.81
CA ILE A 271 7.73 -1.25 5.40
C ILE A 271 6.77 -0.22 5.98
N ILE A 272 5.82 0.26 5.20
CA ILE A 272 4.89 1.30 5.66
C ILE A 272 3.99 0.76 6.77
N ASN A 273 3.27 -0.34 6.55
CA ASN A 273 2.23 -0.79 7.47
C ASN A 273 2.79 -1.60 8.64
N ALA A 274 3.50 -2.69 8.35
CA ALA A 274 3.87 -3.66 9.39
C ALA A 274 5.06 -3.21 10.26
N LEU A 275 5.84 -2.23 9.81
CA LEU A 275 7.07 -1.79 10.47
C LEU A 275 6.95 -0.32 10.92
N LEU A 276 6.98 0.62 9.98
CA LEU A 276 7.15 2.04 10.27
C LEU A 276 5.91 2.69 10.91
N TYR A 277 4.71 2.40 10.39
CA TYR A 277 3.45 2.85 10.98
C TYR A 277 3.30 2.33 12.41
N ARG A 278 3.51 1.01 12.56
CA ARG A 278 3.37 0.33 13.83
C ARG A 278 4.32 0.87 14.90
N LEU A 279 5.59 1.07 14.57
CA LEU A 279 6.57 1.66 15.50
C LEU A 279 6.18 3.08 15.92
N ARG A 280 5.72 3.91 14.97
CA ARG A 280 5.26 5.27 15.27
C ARG A 280 4.07 5.28 16.23
N LYS A 281 3.06 4.43 16.00
CA LYS A 281 1.89 4.28 16.90
C LYS A 281 2.32 3.80 18.29
N ILE A 282 3.18 2.77 18.35
CA ILE A 282 3.70 2.24 19.62
C ILE A 282 4.41 3.33 20.43
N ARG A 283 5.25 4.16 19.80
CA ARG A 283 5.93 5.26 20.48
C ARG A 283 5.00 6.40 20.93
N ARG A 284 3.79 6.48 20.38
CA ARG A 284 2.72 7.39 20.81
C ARG A 284 1.79 6.76 21.84
N ASP A 285 2.06 5.53 22.28
CA ASP A 285 1.21 4.72 23.17
C ASP A 285 -0.20 4.44 22.58
N GLU A 286 -0.29 4.43 21.25
CA GLU A 286 -1.53 4.15 20.51
C GLU A 286 -1.58 2.65 20.17
N MET A 287 -2.57 1.91 20.68
CA MET A 287 -2.63 0.43 20.61
C MET A 287 -3.31 -0.15 19.36
N ASP A 288 -3.91 0.69 18.53
CA ASP A 288 -4.60 0.39 17.27
C ASP A 288 -3.61 0.39 16.08
N PHE A 289 -2.51 -0.33 16.19
CA PHE A 289 -1.37 -0.27 15.26
C PHE A 289 -1.26 -1.45 14.28
N PHE A 290 -2.28 -2.30 14.22
CA PHE A 290 -2.24 -3.54 13.41
C PHE A 290 -2.48 -3.27 11.93
N GLU A 291 -3.30 -2.28 11.61
CA GLU A 291 -3.69 -1.92 10.25
C GLU A 291 -3.46 -0.44 10.01
N PHE A 292 -2.85 -0.13 8.86
CA PHE A 292 -2.67 1.22 8.37
C PHE A 292 -3.76 1.54 7.36
N THR A 293 -4.52 2.61 7.60
CA THR A 293 -5.67 3.01 6.78
C THR A 293 -5.52 4.44 6.28
N THR A 294 -6.52 4.92 5.52
CA THR A 294 -6.57 6.33 5.10
C THR A 294 -6.82 7.31 6.24
N ASP A 295 -7.31 6.83 7.40
CA ASP A 295 -7.49 7.68 8.58
C ASP A 295 -6.16 7.96 9.28
N ASP A 296 -5.13 7.17 8.97
CA ASP A 296 -3.83 7.19 9.64
C ASP A 296 -2.75 8.00 8.88
N LEU A 297 -3.10 8.63 7.75
CA LEU A 297 -2.12 9.29 6.87
C LEU A 297 -1.25 10.32 7.59
N ASP A 298 -1.80 11.01 8.58
CA ASP A 298 -1.14 12.08 9.34
C ASP A 298 0.09 11.58 10.14
N ILE A 299 0.24 10.27 10.34
CA ILE A 299 1.43 9.67 10.95
C ILE A 299 2.68 9.85 10.08
N PHE A 300 2.49 9.94 8.76
CA PHE A 300 3.56 10.14 7.78
C PHE A 300 3.60 11.57 7.21
N LYS A 301 2.56 12.38 7.44
CA LYS A 301 2.60 13.81 7.13
C LYS A 301 3.45 14.54 8.16
N GLY A 302 4.68 14.85 7.76
CA GLY A 302 5.64 15.58 8.55
C GLY A 302 5.47 17.09 8.46
N LEU A 303 6.57 17.79 8.71
CA LEU A 303 6.68 19.24 8.68
C LEU A 303 6.74 19.76 7.24
N ASP A 304 6.29 21.00 7.02
CA ASP A 304 6.42 21.64 5.71
C ASP A 304 7.90 21.87 5.39
N ALA A 305 8.33 21.47 4.19
CA ALA A 305 9.72 21.61 3.75
C ALA A 305 10.21 23.06 3.78
N LYS A 306 9.32 24.04 3.57
CA LYS A 306 9.66 25.47 3.64
C LYS A 306 10.06 25.94 5.04
N ASP A 307 9.60 25.22 6.06
CA ASP A 307 9.84 25.54 7.46
C ASP A 307 11.12 24.88 7.99
N ARG A 308 11.91 24.21 7.13
CA ARG A 308 13.14 23.50 7.52
C ARG A 308 14.10 24.34 8.35
N GLU A 309 14.19 25.63 8.05
CA GLU A 309 15.05 26.57 8.78
C GLU A 309 14.65 26.74 10.26
N LYS A 310 13.38 26.47 10.61
CA LYS A 310 12.83 26.59 11.96
C LYS A 310 13.15 25.40 12.87
N TYR A 311 13.70 24.30 12.33
CA TYR A 311 13.94 23.07 13.08
C TYR A 311 15.43 22.65 13.06
N PRO A 312 16.31 23.33 13.82
CA PRO A 312 17.75 23.04 13.83
C PRO A 312 18.10 21.58 14.14
N TYR A 313 17.36 20.93 15.04
CA TYR A 313 17.64 19.54 15.44
C TYR A 313 17.46 18.53 14.29
N LEU A 314 16.63 18.84 13.29
CA LEU A 314 16.44 18.00 12.11
C LEU A 314 17.47 18.26 11.03
N LYS A 315 18.12 19.44 11.02
CA LYS A 315 19.17 19.77 10.03
C LYS A 315 20.37 18.84 10.14
N ALA A 316 20.70 18.40 11.35
CA ALA A 316 21.81 17.48 11.60
C ALA A 316 21.58 16.06 11.09
N MET A 317 20.34 15.67 10.77
CA MET A 317 19.95 14.32 10.34
C MET A 317 19.69 14.21 8.83
N SER A 318 20.36 15.03 8.02
CA SER A 318 20.07 15.18 6.58
C SER A 318 20.46 13.97 5.72
N GLY A 319 19.56 13.60 4.82
CA GLY A 319 19.83 12.99 3.50
C GLY A 319 19.97 11.47 3.45
N LYS A 320 20.68 10.85 4.40
CA LYS A 320 20.92 9.38 4.40
C LYS A 320 20.91 8.71 5.77
N ASN A 321 20.99 9.48 6.84
CA ASN A 321 21.06 8.96 8.21
C ASN A 321 19.74 9.25 8.92
N PHE A 322 18.73 8.45 8.57
CA PHE A 322 17.43 8.56 9.18
C PHE A 322 17.34 7.74 10.47
N GLN A 323 16.50 8.19 11.40
CA GLN A 323 16.08 7.38 12.55
C GLN A 323 14.63 6.92 12.37
N ILE A 324 14.32 5.71 12.80
CA ILE A 324 13.11 4.99 12.36
C ILE A 324 11.80 5.68 12.71
N CYS A 325 11.77 6.49 13.78
CA CYS A 325 10.60 7.30 14.14
C CYS A 325 10.89 8.79 14.18
N GLN A 326 11.91 9.27 13.47
CA GLN A 326 12.18 10.70 13.39
C GLN A 326 10.99 11.46 12.79
N THR A 327 10.89 12.73 13.17
CA THR A 327 10.05 13.69 12.45
C THR A 327 10.63 13.94 11.06
N LEU A 328 9.79 13.87 10.04
CA LEU A 328 10.18 14.07 8.63
C LEU A 328 9.76 15.45 8.15
N PHE A 329 10.42 15.94 7.11
CA PHE A 329 9.83 16.95 6.22
C PHE A 329 9.03 16.25 5.12
N ASN A 330 7.97 16.89 4.67
CA ASN A 330 7.22 16.44 3.51
C ASN A 330 8.04 16.59 2.22
N GLY A 331 7.60 15.98 1.12
CA GLY A 331 8.36 15.99 -0.12
C GLY A 331 9.43 14.89 -0.18
N GLU A 332 10.60 15.26 -0.68
CA GLU A 332 11.71 14.34 -0.96
C GLU A 332 12.16 13.52 0.25
N ASP A 333 12.18 14.12 1.44
CA ASP A 333 12.65 13.45 2.66
C ASP A 333 11.80 12.22 2.99
N PHE A 334 10.50 12.26 2.70
CA PHE A 334 9.62 11.10 2.85
C PHE A 334 10.01 9.97 1.89
N PHE A 335 10.20 10.26 0.61
CA PHE A 335 10.58 9.23 -0.37
C PHE A 335 11.95 8.63 -0.06
N LYS A 336 12.94 9.46 0.28
CA LYS A 336 14.27 9.03 0.72
C LYS A 336 14.19 8.18 1.98
N TYR A 337 13.35 8.58 2.94
CA TYR A 337 13.15 7.85 4.18
C TYR A 337 12.53 6.47 3.96
N ILE A 338 11.49 6.36 3.12
CA ILE A 338 10.91 5.07 2.79
C ILE A 338 11.92 4.18 2.08
N GLU A 339 12.67 4.70 1.11
CA GLU A 339 13.68 3.89 0.41
C GLU A 339 14.78 3.41 1.35
N HIS A 340 15.27 4.26 2.23
CA HIS A 340 16.28 3.90 3.21
C HIS A 340 15.87 2.68 4.04
N TYR A 341 14.63 2.62 4.54
CA TYR A 341 14.17 1.46 5.31
C TYR A 341 13.89 0.24 4.43
N ARG A 342 13.50 0.42 3.16
CA ARG A 342 13.41 -0.69 2.20
C ARG A 342 14.78 -1.33 1.95
N GLU A 343 15.81 -0.53 1.73
CA GLU A 343 17.20 -0.98 1.58
C GLU A 343 17.69 -1.69 2.84
N GLN A 344 17.48 -1.10 4.03
CA GLN A 344 17.82 -1.76 5.30
C GLN A 344 17.10 -3.11 5.45
N TYR A 345 15.81 -3.16 5.12
CA TYR A 345 15.06 -4.40 5.18
C TYR A 345 15.61 -5.46 4.22
N ARG A 346 15.97 -5.10 2.99
CA ARG A 346 16.66 -6.01 2.06
C ARG A 346 17.98 -6.51 2.62
N LYS A 347 18.82 -5.59 3.16
CA LYS A 347 20.11 -5.93 3.77
C LYS A 347 19.97 -6.94 4.91
N LEU A 348 18.89 -6.85 5.71
CA LEU A 348 18.65 -7.77 6.82
C LEU A 348 17.99 -9.08 6.37
N PHE A 349 16.96 -8.99 5.55
CA PHE A 349 15.98 -10.06 5.32
C PHE A 349 15.97 -10.61 3.89
N ALA A 350 16.94 -10.29 3.03
CA ALA A 350 17.09 -10.98 1.75
C ALA A 350 17.46 -12.46 1.96
N LYS A 351 16.86 -13.36 1.18
CA LYS A 351 16.92 -14.82 1.37
C LYS A 351 18.33 -15.40 1.46
N ASP A 352 19.18 -15.01 0.53
CA ASP A 352 20.50 -15.60 0.36
C ASP A 352 21.63 -14.60 0.66
N GLU A 353 21.35 -13.30 0.59
CA GLU A 353 22.35 -12.23 0.75
C GLU A 353 22.15 -11.40 2.03
N GLY A 354 21.00 -11.58 2.70
CA GLY A 354 20.68 -10.83 3.91
C GLY A 354 21.48 -11.30 5.12
N LEU A 355 21.65 -10.41 6.10
CA LEU A 355 22.37 -10.74 7.35
C LEU A 355 21.74 -11.91 8.11
N LEU A 356 20.42 -12.13 7.98
CA LEU A 356 19.75 -13.27 8.62
C LEU A 356 19.93 -14.59 7.86
N ALA A 357 20.54 -14.59 6.68
CA ALA A 357 21.00 -15.80 6.00
C ALA A 357 22.26 -16.40 6.65
N ALA A 358 22.81 -15.75 7.69
CA ALA A 358 23.88 -16.32 8.50
C ALA A 358 23.37 -17.53 9.34
N PRO A 359 24.19 -18.58 9.51
CA PRO A 359 23.84 -19.73 10.36
C PRO A 359 23.61 -19.33 11.83
N ILE A 360 22.59 -19.93 12.45
CA ILE A 360 22.26 -19.70 13.88
C ILE A 360 23.30 -20.35 14.81
N PHE A 361 23.97 -21.40 14.33
CA PHE A 361 24.95 -22.18 15.09
C PHE A 361 26.33 -22.05 14.44
N LYS A 362 27.36 -21.76 15.24
CA LYS A 362 28.75 -21.82 14.76
C LYS A 362 29.11 -23.28 14.52
N SER A 363 29.94 -23.55 13.51
CA SER A 363 30.28 -24.90 13.00
C SER A 363 30.82 -25.92 14.03
N GLY A 364 31.01 -25.54 15.29
CA GLY A 364 31.38 -26.43 16.40
C GLY A 364 30.20 -27.12 17.11
N ASP A 365 28.96 -26.63 16.97
CA ASP A 365 27.79 -27.16 17.70
C ASP A 365 27.03 -28.25 16.90
N VAL A 366 27.44 -28.51 15.65
CA VAL A 366 26.72 -29.40 14.71
C VAL A 366 26.85 -30.88 15.08
N GLN A 367 27.82 -31.27 15.94
CA GLN A 367 28.10 -32.68 16.24
C GLN A 367 27.03 -33.39 17.12
N GLN A 368 26.03 -32.68 17.66
CA GLN A 368 24.92 -33.31 18.41
C GLN A 368 23.56 -33.27 17.69
N HIS A 369 23.46 -32.68 16.50
CA HIS A 369 22.17 -32.41 15.86
C HIS A 369 21.63 -33.51 14.92
N GLN A 370 22.25 -34.69 14.88
CA GLN A 370 22.02 -35.69 13.82
C GLN A 370 21.19 -36.94 14.19
N LYS A 371 20.50 -37.03 15.33
CA LYS A 371 19.87 -38.33 15.73
C LYS A 371 18.36 -38.51 15.59
N ASP A 372 17.57 -37.49 15.24
CA ASP A 372 16.10 -37.61 15.40
C ASP A 372 15.26 -37.59 14.10
N ASP A 373 15.84 -37.43 12.90
CA ASP A 373 15.05 -37.35 11.66
C ASP A 373 15.04 -38.64 10.79
N GLU A 374 15.66 -39.74 11.22
CA GLU A 374 15.60 -41.03 10.49
C GLU A 374 14.56 -42.00 11.08
N LYS A 375 13.26 -41.72 10.90
CA LYS A 375 12.22 -42.75 10.80
C LYS A 375 11.05 -42.27 9.94
N GLY A 376 11.13 -42.52 8.63
CA GLY A 376 9.99 -42.38 7.73
C GLY A 376 10.38 -42.46 6.25
N ASP A 377 10.03 -43.59 5.65
CA ASP A 377 9.88 -43.84 4.20
C ASP A 377 11.14 -44.17 3.37
N GLU A 378 11.43 -45.48 3.32
CA GLU A 378 12.08 -46.11 2.17
C GLU A 378 11.18 -46.01 0.94
N LYS A 379 11.55 -45.14 -0.02
CA LYS A 379 11.63 -45.42 -1.46
C LYS A 379 11.79 -44.12 -2.25
N SER A 380 13.02 -43.84 -2.70
CA SER A 380 13.35 -43.54 -4.11
C SER A 380 14.81 -43.05 -4.20
N SER A 381 15.68 -43.92 -4.69
CA SER A 381 17.03 -43.55 -5.13
C SER A 381 16.94 -42.73 -6.42
N ALA A 382 17.33 -41.46 -6.36
CA ALA A 382 17.99 -40.76 -7.46
C ALA A 382 18.61 -39.44 -6.97
N ASN A 383 19.95 -39.41 -6.92
CA ASN A 383 20.83 -38.23 -6.92
C ASN A 383 20.43 -37.00 -6.09
N GLN A 384 20.89 -36.94 -4.84
CA GLN A 384 21.19 -35.67 -4.18
C GLN A 384 22.58 -35.73 -3.54
N GLN A 385 23.58 -35.13 -4.20
CA GLN A 385 24.67 -34.47 -3.49
C GLN A 385 24.10 -33.22 -2.82
N GLY A 386 23.36 -33.40 -1.74
CA GLY A 386 22.90 -32.31 -0.88
C GLY A 386 24.01 -31.99 0.13
N LYS A 387 24.69 -30.85 -0.03
CA LYS A 387 25.42 -30.25 1.09
C LYS A 387 24.37 -29.79 2.11
N ASP A 388 24.31 -30.43 3.27
CA ASP A 388 23.47 -30.03 4.39
C ASP A 388 23.72 -28.55 4.76
N LYS A 389 22.79 -27.66 4.40
CA LYS A 389 22.89 -26.21 4.67
C LYS A 389 22.54 -25.98 6.14
N ALA A 390 23.43 -25.35 6.90
CA ALA A 390 23.17 -24.98 8.28
C ALA A 390 21.93 -24.08 8.39
N LYS A 391 21.02 -24.34 9.35
CA LYS A 391 19.79 -23.56 9.51
C LYS A 391 20.11 -22.10 9.88
N THR A 392 19.51 -21.17 9.16
CA THR A 392 19.71 -19.72 9.31
C THR A 392 18.55 -19.06 10.05
N TRP A 393 18.73 -17.82 10.52
CA TRP A 393 17.65 -17.01 11.11
C TRP A 393 16.53 -16.76 10.12
N TYR A 394 16.90 -16.58 8.86
CA TYR A 394 15.97 -16.43 7.75
C TYR A 394 15.12 -17.69 7.59
N ASP A 395 15.74 -18.88 7.56
CA ASP A 395 14.99 -20.14 7.42
C ASP A 395 14.02 -20.34 8.58
N LEU A 396 14.47 -20.02 9.81
CA LEU A 396 13.70 -20.17 11.05
C LEU A 396 12.37 -19.41 10.99
N ILE A 397 12.38 -18.13 10.56
CA ILE A 397 11.17 -17.30 10.55
C ILE A 397 10.29 -17.50 9.30
N ASN A 398 10.83 -18.14 8.25
CA ASN A 398 10.16 -18.32 6.97
C ASN A 398 9.59 -19.72 6.74
N GLN A 399 9.60 -20.60 7.74
CA GLN A 399 8.95 -21.91 7.62
C GLN A 399 7.44 -21.77 7.38
N ASP A 400 6.90 -22.64 6.53
CA ASP A 400 5.48 -22.63 6.14
C ASP A 400 4.55 -22.72 7.36
N ASP A 401 4.91 -23.54 8.36
CA ASP A 401 4.13 -23.73 9.58
C ASP A 401 4.13 -22.50 10.51
N ILE A 402 5.14 -21.62 10.37
CA ILE A 402 5.24 -20.35 11.11
C ILE A 402 4.52 -19.21 10.37
N ASN A 403 4.27 -19.34 9.06
CA ASN A 403 3.68 -18.27 8.26
C ASN A 403 2.21 -18.49 7.88
N ARG A 404 1.61 -19.59 8.32
CA ARG A 404 0.26 -19.98 7.88
C ARG A 404 -0.87 -19.13 8.47
N LEU A 405 -0.89 -18.89 9.78
CA LEU A 405 -2.01 -18.25 10.47
C LEU A 405 -1.73 -16.76 10.74
N THR A 406 -2.78 -15.95 10.78
CA THR A 406 -2.70 -14.49 11.02
C THR A 406 -1.95 -14.14 12.31
N GLY A 407 -2.16 -14.89 13.40
CA GLY A 407 -1.46 -14.68 14.66
C GLY A 407 0.06 -14.85 14.53
N ASP A 408 0.52 -15.79 13.72
CA ASP A 408 1.95 -16.06 13.55
C ASP A 408 2.62 -15.09 12.60
N LYS A 409 1.89 -14.67 11.56
CA LYS A 409 2.30 -13.53 10.73
C LYS A 409 2.53 -12.29 11.60
N ASN A 410 1.72 -12.07 12.63
CA ASN A 410 1.93 -10.99 13.57
C ASN A 410 3.18 -11.19 14.44
N LEU A 411 3.43 -12.39 14.97
CA LEU A 411 4.68 -12.66 15.71
C LEU A 411 5.91 -12.41 14.85
N ARG A 412 5.91 -12.89 13.61
CA ARG A 412 6.97 -12.62 12.63
C ARG A 412 7.12 -11.12 12.38
N ASN A 413 6.03 -10.40 12.14
CA ASN A 413 6.08 -8.94 11.96
C ASN A 413 6.73 -8.24 13.16
N PHE A 414 6.42 -8.66 14.40
CA PHE A 414 7.01 -8.08 15.61
C PHE A 414 8.49 -8.43 15.77
N PHE A 415 8.88 -9.66 15.40
CA PHE A 415 10.28 -10.04 15.32
C PHE A 415 11.05 -9.14 14.34
N GLU A 416 10.59 -9.08 13.08
CA GLU A 416 11.25 -8.27 12.04
C GLU A 416 11.28 -6.78 12.41
N LEU A 417 10.19 -6.25 12.99
CA LEU A 417 10.12 -4.89 13.52
C LEU A 417 11.16 -4.63 14.62
N SER A 418 11.33 -5.58 15.56
CA SER A 418 12.30 -5.45 16.64
C SER A 418 13.74 -5.42 16.09
N ILE A 419 14.02 -6.22 15.07
CA ILE A 419 15.32 -6.25 14.42
C ILE A 419 15.58 -4.99 13.60
N MET A 420 14.59 -4.49 12.86
CA MET A 420 14.68 -3.19 12.18
C MET A 420 14.98 -2.07 13.19
N LEU A 421 14.29 -2.04 14.33
CA LEU A 421 14.52 -1.04 15.37
C LEU A 421 15.91 -1.17 16.01
N TYR A 422 16.38 -2.39 16.27
CA TYR A 422 17.72 -2.64 16.80
C TYR A 422 18.79 -2.17 15.81
N TYR A 423 18.66 -2.59 14.54
CA TYR A 423 19.62 -2.28 13.49
C TYR A 423 19.70 -0.78 13.19
N ASP A 424 18.56 -0.08 13.19
CA ASP A 424 18.50 1.38 13.07
C ASP A 424 19.37 2.09 14.13
N LYS A 425 19.46 1.50 15.33
CA LYS A 425 20.14 2.08 16.48
C LYS A 425 21.60 1.67 16.63
N PHE A 426 21.92 0.39 16.39
CA PHE A 426 23.23 -0.19 16.70
C PHE A 426 23.93 -0.82 15.48
N GLY A 427 23.26 -0.86 14.32
CA GLY A 427 23.77 -1.56 13.14
C GLY A 427 23.99 -3.06 13.41
N GLU A 428 25.15 -3.55 13.00
CA GLU A 428 25.52 -4.97 13.11
C GLU A 428 26.12 -5.35 14.47
N ASP A 429 26.54 -4.37 15.27
CA ASP A 429 27.15 -4.63 16.57
C ASP A 429 26.14 -5.31 17.51
N GLY A 430 26.50 -6.42 18.14
CA GLY A 430 25.62 -7.25 18.98
C GLY A 430 24.36 -7.83 18.32
N LEU A 431 24.24 -7.79 16.98
CA LEU A 431 23.03 -8.20 16.26
C LEU A 431 22.60 -9.65 16.54
N ASP A 432 23.55 -10.58 16.66
CA ASP A 432 23.24 -11.99 16.96
C ASP A 432 22.54 -12.16 18.32
N ALA A 433 23.01 -11.45 19.35
CA ALA A 433 22.36 -11.44 20.66
C ALA A 433 20.95 -10.81 20.56
N ALA A 434 20.80 -9.74 19.80
CA ALA A 434 19.49 -9.12 19.57
C ALA A 434 18.52 -10.06 18.84
N LEU A 435 18.98 -10.81 17.83
CA LEU A 435 18.20 -11.84 17.13
C LEU A 435 17.70 -12.92 18.10
N HIS A 436 18.60 -13.42 18.96
CA HIS A 436 18.25 -14.35 20.03
C HIS A 436 17.14 -13.79 20.94
N LYS A 437 17.30 -12.57 21.45
CA LYS A 437 16.32 -11.97 22.37
C LYS A 437 14.99 -11.64 21.69
N ALA A 438 15.02 -11.13 20.46
CA ALA A 438 13.84 -10.84 19.67
C ALA A 438 13.03 -12.11 19.39
N PHE A 439 13.71 -13.18 18.98
CA PHE A 439 13.06 -14.46 18.69
C PHE A 439 12.39 -15.03 19.94
N VAL A 440 13.12 -15.06 21.05
CA VAL A 440 12.60 -15.54 22.32
C VAL A 440 11.41 -14.68 22.79
N ASN A 441 11.50 -13.35 22.63
CA ASN A 441 10.41 -12.46 22.99
C ASN A 441 9.14 -12.68 22.16
N ALA A 442 9.27 -12.81 20.83
CA ALA A 442 8.13 -12.97 19.94
C ALA A 442 7.52 -14.38 20.05
N TYR A 443 8.35 -15.41 19.93
CA TYR A 443 7.89 -16.78 19.79
C TYR A 443 7.60 -17.51 21.10
N GLN A 444 7.88 -16.91 22.27
CA GLN A 444 7.33 -17.42 23.53
C GLN A 444 5.79 -17.48 23.49
N ILE A 445 5.14 -16.53 22.79
CA ILE A 445 3.68 -16.47 22.69
C ILE A 445 3.15 -17.70 21.96
N ARG A 446 3.85 -18.17 20.93
CA ARG A 446 3.50 -19.42 20.24
C ARG A 446 3.57 -20.63 21.17
N LEU A 447 4.49 -20.64 22.13
CA LEU A 447 4.58 -21.71 23.13
C LEU A 447 3.47 -21.61 24.19
N LEU A 448 2.96 -20.41 24.47
CA LEU A 448 1.84 -20.20 25.37
C LEU A 448 0.47 -20.54 24.73
N HIS A 449 0.40 -20.53 23.38
CA HIS A 449 -0.82 -20.73 22.59
C HIS A 449 -0.75 -21.99 21.72
N HIS A 450 -1.53 -23.02 22.07
CA HIS A 450 -1.43 -24.34 21.43
C HIS A 450 -2.05 -24.41 20.02
N SER A 451 -3.21 -23.81 19.79
CA SER A 451 -3.93 -23.94 18.50
C SER A 451 -3.83 -22.69 17.64
N GLN A 452 -4.06 -21.52 18.24
CA GLN A 452 -4.04 -20.23 17.54
C GLN A 452 -3.45 -19.16 18.46
N VAL A 453 -2.49 -18.40 17.91
CA VAL A 453 -1.97 -17.19 18.55
C VAL A 453 -3.00 -16.09 18.46
N ARG A 454 -3.36 -15.48 19.60
CA ARG A 454 -4.27 -14.33 19.67
C ARG A 454 -3.50 -13.10 20.09
N MET A 455 -3.59 -12.01 19.33
CA MET A 455 -2.93 -10.74 19.67
C MET A 455 -3.81 -9.90 20.60
N GLY A 456 -4.10 -10.45 21.79
CA GLY A 456 -4.78 -9.71 22.86
C GLY A 456 -3.83 -8.78 23.63
N LYS A 457 -4.38 -7.95 24.51
CA LYS A 457 -3.64 -6.93 25.29
C LYS A 457 -2.41 -7.50 25.99
N ASP A 458 -2.53 -8.65 26.65
CA ASP A 458 -1.42 -9.25 27.42
C ASP A 458 -0.26 -9.70 26.52
N ASN A 459 -0.58 -10.32 25.38
CA ASN A 459 0.43 -10.76 24.42
C ASN A 459 1.10 -9.60 23.72
N VAL A 460 0.34 -8.56 23.38
CA VAL A 460 0.89 -7.30 22.87
C VAL A 460 1.87 -6.71 23.89
N GLU A 461 1.47 -6.62 25.15
CA GLU A 461 2.31 -6.06 26.20
C GLU A 461 3.60 -6.87 26.41
N LEU A 462 3.56 -8.20 26.26
CA LEU A 462 4.77 -9.04 26.24
C LEU A 462 5.73 -8.69 25.10
N LEU A 463 5.21 -8.41 23.89
CA LEU A 463 6.01 -8.02 22.73
C LEU A 463 6.63 -6.62 22.93
N LEU A 464 5.85 -5.68 23.47
CA LEU A 464 6.32 -4.31 23.69
C LEU A 464 7.48 -4.22 24.71
N LYS A 465 7.63 -5.20 25.61
CA LYS A 465 8.77 -5.24 26.55
C LYS A 465 10.12 -5.20 25.84
N PHE A 466 10.29 -5.93 24.74
CA PHE A 466 11.56 -5.96 24.03
C PHE A 466 11.79 -4.69 23.21
N ILE A 467 10.74 -4.15 22.58
CA ILE A 467 10.79 -2.86 21.88
C ILE A 467 11.25 -1.76 22.85
N ARG A 468 10.64 -1.67 24.04
CA ARG A 468 11.05 -0.70 25.06
C ARG A 468 12.47 -0.94 25.54
N CYS A 469 12.89 -2.20 25.69
CA CYS A 469 14.28 -2.52 26.03
C CYS A 469 15.26 -1.96 24.98
N ILE A 470 14.96 -2.07 23.69
CA ILE A 470 15.78 -1.50 22.62
C ILE A 470 15.78 0.03 22.68
N ASP A 471 14.61 0.65 22.88
CA ASP A 471 14.49 2.12 22.98
C ASP A 471 15.34 2.69 24.13
N TYR A 472 15.37 2.03 25.29
CA TYR A 472 16.15 2.48 26.45
C TYR A 472 17.63 2.07 26.45
N ALA A 473 18.03 1.07 25.65
CA ALA A 473 19.42 0.60 25.59
C ALA A 473 20.36 1.72 25.12
N GLN A 474 21.53 1.88 25.72
CA GLN A 474 22.53 2.85 25.25
C GLN A 474 23.64 2.18 24.44
N GLN A 475 23.83 0.88 24.64
CA GLN A 475 24.83 0.05 23.99
C GLN A 475 24.25 -1.36 23.73
N PRO A 476 24.79 -2.12 22.77
CA PRO A 476 24.34 -3.48 22.45
C PRO A 476 24.26 -4.42 23.66
N SER A 477 25.21 -4.33 24.60
CA SER A 477 25.27 -5.18 25.79
C SER A 477 24.10 -4.98 26.77
N ASP A 478 23.34 -3.89 26.67
CA ASP A 478 22.13 -3.70 27.47
C ASP A 478 21.00 -4.65 27.03
N ILE A 479 20.99 -5.08 25.75
CA ILE A 479 20.01 -6.01 25.20
C ILE A 479 20.21 -7.42 25.78
N GLU A 480 21.45 -7.81 26.09
CA GLU A 480 21.76 -9.13 26.65
C GLU A 480 21.07 -9.38 27.99
N LYS A 481 20.80 -8.30 28.74
CA LYS A 481 20.10 -8.33 30.03
C LYS A 481 18.61 -8.61 29.89
N PHE A 482 18.05 -8.55 28.68
CA PHE A 482 16.64 -8.86 28.44
C PHE A 482 16.33 -10.33 28.73
N THR A 483 15.29 -10.60 29.50
CA THR A 483 14.84 -11.95 29.86
C THR A 483 13.34 -12.09 29.73
N VAL A 484 12.88 -13.32 29.45
CA VAL A 484 11.46 -13.70 29.46
C VAL A 484 11.17 -14.60 30.66
N ASP A 485 9.89 -14.81 30.98
CA ASP A 485 9.49 -15.74 32.05
C ASP A 485 9.63 -17.20 31.60
N SER A 486 10.86 -17.72 31.71
CA SER A 486 11.17 -19.11 31.39
C SER A 486 10.41 -20.12 32.26
N ALA A 487 9.96 -19.77 33.47
CA ALA A 487 9.25 -20.71 34.34
C ALA A 487 7.86 -21.03 33.79
N SER A 488 7.12 -19.99 33.36
CA SER A 488 5.81 -20.16 32.72
C SER A 488 5.91 -20.94 31.40
N ILE A 489 6.94 -20.68 30.60
CA ILE A 489 7.19 -21.38 29.33
C ILE A 489 7.48 -22.87 29.58
N ARG A 490 8.36 -23.18 30.54
CA ARG A 490 8.68 -24.56 30.95
C ARG A 490 7.45 -25.36 31.36
N LYS A 491 6.58 -24.75 32.17
CA LYS A 491 5.34 -25.39 32.62
C LYS A 491 4.45 -25.75 31.43
N LYS A 492 4.24 -24.81 30.51
CA LYS A 492 3.40 -25.01 29.31
C LYS A 492 3.92 -26.08 28.36
N ILE A 493 5.23 -26.17 28.18
CA ILE A 493 5.84 -27.22 27.35
C ILE A 493 5.63 -28.60 27.98
N LYS A 494 5.82 -28.73 29.31
CA LYS A 494 5.57 -29.98 30.04
C LYS A 494 4.11 -30.42 29.94
N ASP A 495 3.17 -29.51 30.17
CA ASP A 495 1.73 -29.78 30.10
C ASP A 495 1.33 -30.34 28.72
N LYS A 496 1.93 -29.82 27.64
CA LYS A 496 1.67 -30.30 26.27
C LYS A 496 2.21 -31.72 26.02
N ASN A 497 3.46 -32.00 26.38
CA ASN A 497 4.07 -33.33 26.17
C ASN A 497 3.25 -34.46 26.82
N ASN A 498 2.51 -34.14 27.90
CA ASN A 498 1.64 -35.08 28.58
C ASN A 498 0.29 -35.32 27.87
N THR A 499 -0.05 -34.54 26.84
CA THR A 499 -1.38 -34.55 26.17
C THR A 499 -1.33 -34.84 24.67
N ALA A 500 -0.13 -34.97 24.08
CA ALA A 500 0.05 -35.15 22.63
C ALA A 500 -0.23 -36.61 22.20
N ASN A 501 -1.42 -36.87 21.65
CA ASN A 501 -1.78 -38.17 21.04
C ASN A 501 -2.00 -38.12 19.51
N HIS A 502 -1.93 -36.96 18.85
CA HIS A 502 -1.96 -36.86 17.39
C HIS A 502 -1.16 -35.62 16.92
N GLU A 503 -0.20 -35.80 16.00
CA GLU A 503 0.57 -34.70 15.42
C GLU A 503 -0.21 -34.00 14.30
N THR A 504 -0.46 -32.71 14.49
CA THR A 504 -0.97 -31.78 13.47
C THR A 504 0.16 -30.89 12.96
N ASN A 505 0.03 -30.22 11.79
CA ASN A 505 1.05 -29.26 11.33
C ASN A 505 1.27 -28.09 12.32
N THR A 506 0.26 -27.72 13.12
CA THR A 506 0.43 -26.78 14.25
C THR A 506 1.41 -27.29 15.31
N ASP A 507 1.57 -28.61 15.45
CA ASP A 507 2.54 -29.22 16.35
C ASP A 507 3.98 -29.10 15.83
N LYS A 508 4.19 -29.03 14.51
CA LYS A 508 5.54 -28.89 13.93
C LYS A 508 6.20 -27.56 14.26
N SER A 509 5.53 -26.42 14.02
CA SER A 509 6.07 -25.10 14.40
C SER A 509 6.30 -24.97 15.91
N PHE A 510 5.38 -25.50 16.72
CA PHE A 510 5.54 -25.54 18.18
C PHE A 510 6.77 -26.37 18.57
N ASN A 511 6.92 -27.57 18.02
CA ASN A 511 8.01 -28.49 18.37
C ASN A 511 9.37 -27.89 18.01
N TYR A 512 9.46 -27.20 16.87
CA TYR A 512 10.68 -26.55 16.44
C TYR A 512 11.07 -25.37 17.33
N ILE A 513 10.12 -24.48 17.66
CA ILE A 513 10.34 -23.37 18.61
C ILE A 513 10.68 -23.94 19.99
N ALA A 514 9.98 -24.97 20.45
CA ALA A 514 10.23 -25.60 21.73
C ALA A 514 11.64 -26.24 21.79
N LYS A 515 12.10 -26.88 20.70
CA LYS A 515 13.46 -27.41 20.58
C LYS A 515 14.50 -26.30 20.76
N TYR A 516 14.33 -25.20 20.02
CA TYR A 516 15.22 -24.04 20.16
C TYR A 516 15.29 -23.50 21.59
N PHE A 517 14.14 -23.37 22.26
CA PHE A 517 14.10 -22.89 23.65
C PHE A 517 14.80 -23.86 24.62
N LYS A 518 14.67 -25.19 24.40
CA LYS A 518 15.38 -26.20 25.20
C LYS A 518 16.89 -26.12 24.98
N ASP A 519 17.34 -26.04 23.73
CA ASP A 519 18.76 -25.98 23.36
C ASP A 519 19.46 -24.76 23.96
N LYS A 520 18.72 -23.66 24.17
CA LYS A 520 19.22 -22.43 24.83
C LYS A 520 18.97 -22.40 26.34
N GLY A 521 18.51 -23.48 26.96
CA GLY A 521 18.25 -23.57 28.41
C GLY A 521 17.08 -22.71 28.91
N LEU A 522 16.20 -22.27 28.01
CA LEU A 522 15.04 -21.42 28.27
C LEU A 522 13.76 -22.22 28.53
N ALA A 523 13.77 -23.54 28.25
CA ALA A 523 12.66 -24.49 28.39
C ALA A 523 13.09 -25.83 28.98
#